data_AF-A0A4C1X130-F1
#
_entry.id   AF-A0A4C1X130-F1
#
_cell.length_a   1.000
_cell.length_b   1.000
_cell.length_c   1.000
_cell.angle_alpha   90.00
_cell.angle_beta   90.00
_cell.angle_gamma   90.00
#
_symmetry.space_group_name_H-M   'P 1'
#
loop_
_entity.id
_entity.type
_entity.pdbx_description
1 polymer ?
#
loop_
_entity_poly.entity_id
_entity_poly.type
_entity_poly.pdbx_seq_one_letter_code
_entity_poly.pdbx_strand_id
1 'polypeptide(L)'
;MRLIQFCETNGMTDENDKNQQRRRVFLITALIEVIMRVASSLVALDSLDAVPYEPFVGLFDARFVTERRVFAERYNFYRAEQWPGEDLAEWAAWVCTLARYYEFRSERDIILRDRFVLGLHD
;
A
#
# COMPACT_ATOMS: atom_id res chain seq x y z
N MET A 1 0.09 12.90 7.17
CA MET A 1 -1.10 13.63 6.69
C MET A 1 -1.83 12.75 5.68
N ARG A 2 -3.12 12.44 5.88
CA ARG A 2 -3.91 11.64 4.92
C ARG A 2 -4.46 12.59 3.85
N LEU A 3 -3.95 12.49 2.61
CA LEU A 3 -4.27 13.41 1.51
C LEU A 3 -5.80 13.50 1.26
N ILE A 4 -6.48 12.36 1.34
CA ILE A 4 -7.95 12.25 1.16
C ILE A 4 -8.71 13.10 2.17
N GLN A 5 -8.37 12.97 3.46
CA GLN A 5 -9.06 13.71 4.53
C GLN A 5 -8.87 15.23 4.40
N PHE A 6 -7.70 15.66 3.90
CA PHE A 6 -7.46 17.06 3.62
C PHE A 6 -8.33 17.56 2.45
N CYS A 7 -8.41 16.80 1.36
CA CYS A 7 -9.26 17.16 0.22
C CYS A 7 -10.73 17.26 0.61
N GLU A 8 -11.22 16.32 1.43
CA GLU A 8 -12.59 16.32 1.95
C GLU A 8 -12.87 17.56 2.83
N THR A 9 -11.96 17.86 3.76
CA THR A 9 -12.10 19.00 4.68
C THR A 9 -12.10 20.35 3.95
N ASN A 10 -11.38 20.44 2.82
CA ASN A 10 -11.31 21.66 2.02
C ASN A 10 -12.37 21.73 0.90
N GLY A 11 -13.35 20.81 0.87
CA GLY A 11 -14.41 20.81 -0.13
C GLY A 11 -13.91 20.60 -1.56
N MET A 12 -12.77 19.92 -1.73
CA MET A 12 -12.23 19.56 -3.04
C MET A 12 -12.94 18.28 -3.52
N THR A 13 -14.18 18.41 -3.95
CA THR A 13 -14.99 17.32 -4.56
C THR A 13 -14.84 17.31 -6.08
N ASP A 14 -15.12 16.17 -6.71
CA ASP A 14 -15.00 16.00 -8.18
C ASP A 14 -15.90 16.99 -8.95
N GLU A 15 -16.99 17.46 -8.33
CA GLU A 15 -17.89 18.48 -8.87
C GLU A 15 -17.26 19.87 -8.95
N ASN A 16 -16.40 20.22 -7.98
CA ASN A 16 -15.80 21.56 -7.81
C ASN A 16 -14.36 21.64 -8.35
N ASP A 17 -13.77 20.51 -8.74
CA ASP A 17 -12.42 20.38 -9.29
C ASP A 17 -12.42 19.46 -10.52
N LYS A 18 -13.16 19.85 -11.56
CA LYS A 18 -13.40 19.03 -12.78
C LYS A 18 -12.13 18.55 -13.49
N ASN A 19 -11.01 19.24 -13.32
CA ASN A 19 -9.70 18.88 -13.89
C ASN A 19 -8.70 18.39 -12.82
N GLN A 20 -9.17 18.19 -11.59
CA GLN A 20 -8.39 17.91 -10.36
C GLN A 20 -7.15 18.78 -10.16
N GLN A 21 -7.20 20.01 -10.63
CA GLN A 21 -6.08 20.92 -10.62
C GLN A 21 -5.69 21.28 -9.18
N ARG A 22 -6.68 21.48 -8.29
CA ARG A 22 -6.43 21.84 -6.89
C ARG A 22 -5.79 20.68 -6.14
N ARG A 23 -6.31 19.47 -6.32
CA ARG A 23 -5.73 18.25 -5.72
C ARG A 23 -4.30 18.00 -6.20
N ARG A 24 -4.03 18.21 -7.49
CA ARG A 24 -2.69 18.07 -8.07
C ARG A 24 -1.69 19.09 -7.52
N VAL A 25 -2.02 20.38 -7.55
CA VAL A 25 -1.12 21.44 -7.06
C VAL A 25 -0.78 21.19 -5.59
N PHE A 26 -1.77 20.80 -4.79
CA PHE A 26 -1.55 20.45 -3.40
C PHE A 26 -0.62 19.23 -3.26
N LEU A 27 -0.85 18.16 -4.02
CA LEU A 27 0.01 16.98 -4.02
C LEU A 27 1.45 17.35 -4.35
N ILE A 28 1.69 18.11 -5.43
CA ILE A 28 3.02 18.59 -5.84
C ILE A 28 3.68 19.41 -4.73
N THR A 29 2.93 20.30 -4.08
CA THR A 29 3.44 21.14 -2.98
C THR A 29 3.78 20.31 -1.74
N ALA A 30 3.08 19.20 -1.51
CA ALA A 30 3.34 18.29 -0.40
C ALA A 30 4.53 17.34 -0.66
N LEU A 31 5.03 17.23 -1.90
CA LEU A 31 6.17 16.39 -2.23
C LEU A 31 7.48 17.05 -1.78
N ILE A 32 8.32 16.27 -1.10
CA ILE A 32 9.70 16.64 -0.81
C ILE A 32 10.57 16.51 -2.05
N GLU A 33 11.68 17.25 -2.10
CA GLU A 33 12.57 17.38 -3.27
C GLU A 33 13.01 16.03 -3.89
N VAL A 34 13.32 15.04 -3.04
CA VAL A 34 13.71 13.69 -3.50
C VAL A 34 12.56 12.98 -4.22
N ILE A 35 11.31 13.19 -3.78
CA ILE A 35 10.13 12.59 -4.41
C ILE A 35 9.74 13.35 -5.67
N MET A 36 9.92 14.68 -5.69
CA MET A 36 9.72 15.51 -6.89
C MET A 36 10.59 15.05 -8.05
N ARG A 37 11.87 14.72 -7.82
CA ARG A 37 12.75 14.20 -8.87
C ARG A 37 12.23 12.88 -9.45
N VAL A 38 11.70 12.01 -8.59
CA VAL A 38 11.10 10.75 -9.03
C VAL A 38 9.79 10.99 -9.79
N ALA A 39 8.94 11.91 -9.30
CA ALA A 39 7.70 12.31 -9.96
C ALA A 39 7.95 12.81 -11.38
N SER A 40 8.92 13.72 -11.56
CA SER A 40 9.31 14.25 -12.86
C SER A 40 9.85 13.17 -13.81
N SER A 41 10.54 12.15 -13.29
CA SER A 41 10.99 11.02 -14.11
C SER A 41 9.86 10.07 -14.51
N LEU A 42 8.80 9.97 -13.72
CA LEU A 42 7.64 9.10 -13.97
C LEU A 42 6.69 9.68 -15.04
N VAL A 43 6.64 11.01 -15.14
CA VAL A 43 5.77 11.74 -16.07
C VAL A 43 6.38 11.87 -17.48
N ALA A 44 7.45 11.12 -17.76
CA ALA A 44 8.19 11.01 -19.02
C ALA A 44 7.51 11.69 -20.23
N LEU A 45 7.98 12.91 -20.53
CA LEU A 45 7.61 13.81 -21.65
C LEU A 45 6.52 14.87 -21.38
N ASP A 46 5.68 14.73 -20.36
CA ASP A 46 4.71 15.78 -19.99
C ASP A 46 5.24 16.70 -18.89
N SER A 47 4.75 17.96 -18.83
CA SER A 47 5.00 18.78 -17.66
C SER A 47 4.19 18.22 -16.48
N LEU A 48 4.73 18.30 -15.26
CA LEU A 48 4.03 17.87 -14.04
C LEU A 48 2.66 18.57 -13.89
N ASP A 49 2.54 19.75 -14.50
CA ASP A 49 1.33 20.58 -14.54
C ASP A 49 0.30 20.13 -15.59
N ALA A 50 0.66 19.25 -16.52
CA ALA A 50 -0.23 18.74 -17.57
C ALA A 50 -0.98 17.46 -17.16
N VAL A 51 -0.41 16.65 -16.27
CA VAL A 51 -1.00 15.36 -15.87
C VAL A 51 -2.14 15.58 -14.87
N PRO A 52 -3.35 15.01 -15.06
CA PRO A 52 -4.43 15.07 -14.07
C PRO A 52 -4.10 14.30 -12.77
N TYR A 53 -4.86 14.51 -11.71
CA TYR A 53 -4.52 13.98 -10.38
C TYR A 53 -4.55 12.45 -10.30
N GLU A 54 -5.58 11.76 -10.78
CA GLU A 54 -5.66 10.30 -10.64
C GLU A 54 -4.61 9.55 -11.47
N PRO A 55 -4.33 9.91 -12.75
CA PRO A 55 -3.21 9.33 -13.48
C PRO A 55 -1.88 9.57 -12.76
N PHE A 56 -1.69 10.75 -12.17
CA PHE A 56 -0.48 11.08 -11.41
C PHE A 56 -0.34 10.20 -10.16
N VAL A 57 -1.40 10.04 -9.37
CA VAL A 57 -1.41 9.12 -8.22
C VAL A 57 -1.21 7.67 -8.67
N GLY A 58 -1.80 7.27 -9.78
CA GLY A 58 -1.62 5.93 -10.36
C GLY A 58 -0.17 5.61 -10.73
N LEU A 59 0.60 6.60 -11.22
CA LEU A 59 2.04 6.45 -11.45
C LEU A 59 2.82 6.23 -10.15
N PHE A 60 2.45 6.95 -9.08
CA PHE A 60 3.02 6.74 -7.76
C PHE A 60 2.67 5.35 -7.20
N ASP A 61 1.42 4.95 -7.29
CA ASP A 61 0.99 3.63 -6.80
C ASP A 61 1.70 2.52 -7.56
N ALA A 62 1.75 2.59 -8.89
CA ALA A 62 2.47 1.61 -9.71
C ALA A 62 3.96 1.51 -9.35
N ARG A 63 4.62 2.63 -9.03
CA ARG A 63 6.05 2.65 -8.72
C ARG A 63 6.36 2.26 -7.28
N PHE A 64 5.54 2.68 -6.31
CA PHE A 64 5.85 2.60 -4.88
C PHE A 64 5.02 1.55 -4.13
N VAL A 65 3.84 1.19 -4.62
CA VAL A 65 2.97 0.19 -4.00
C VAL A 65 3.25 -1.22 -4.54
N THR A 66 3.59 -1.36 -5.83
CA THR A 66 3.66 -2.67 -6.50
C THR A 66 4.89 -3.52 -6.13
N GLU A 67 6.05 -2.93 -5.83
CA GLU A 67 7.29 -3.73 -5.70
C GLU A 67 7.69 -4.05 -4.25
N ARG A 68 7.28 -3.23 -3.26
CA ARG A 68 7.94 -3.26 -1.95
C ARG A 68 7.37 -4.24 -0.92
N ARG A 69 6.29 -4.96 -1.20
CA ARG A 69 5.58 -5.71 -0.13
C ARG A 69 5.35 -7.19 -0.41
N VAL A 70 5.08 -7.63 -1.63
CA VAL A 70 4.68 -9.04 -1.84
C VAL A 70 5.78 -10.02 -1.42
N PHE A 71 7.05 -9.78 -1.77
CA PHE A 71 8.15 -10.68 -1.41
C PHE A 71 8.55 -10.62 0.06
N ALA A 72 8.61 -9.42 0.64
CA ALA A 72 8.95 -9.25 2.05
C ALA A 72 7.86 -9.83 2.97
N GLU A 73 6.59 -9.58 2.66
CA GLU A 73 5.45 -10.14 3.40
C GLU A 73 5.36 -11.66 3.21
N ARG A 74 5.65 -12.18 2.01
CA ARG A 74 5.82 -13.63 1.76
C ARG A 74 6.85 -14.24 2.67
N TYR A 75 8.03 -13.65 2.66
CA TYR A 75 9.16 -14.13 3.47
C TYR A 75 8.80 -14.11 4.96
N ASN A 76 8.20 -13.03 5.45
CA ASN A 76 7.76 -12.92 6.84
C ASN A 76 6.69 -13.96 7.18
N PHE A 77 5.69 -14.16 6.31
CA PHE A 77 4.64 -15.17 6.51
C PHE A 77 5.24 -16.58 6.61
N TYR A 78 6.05 -16.99 5.64
CA TYR A 78 6.64 -18.34 5.62
C TYR A 78 7.68 -18.59 6.72
N ARG A 79 8.21 -17.53 7.35
CA ARG A 79 9.12 -17.62 8.49
C ARG A 79 8.48 -17.41 9.86
N ALA A 80 7.20 -17.05 9.92
CA ALA A 80 6.56 -16.71 11.18
C ALA A 80 6.44 -17.94 12.08
N GLU A 81 7.10 -17.97 13.23
CA GLU A 81 6.99 -19.06 14.21
C GLU A 81 6.30 -18.51 15.45
N GLN A 82 5.52 -19.36 16.12
CA GLN A 82 4.91 -19.05 17.40
C GLN A 82 5.99 -18.69 18.41
N TRP A 83 5.80 -17.58 19.11
CA TRP A 83 6.77 -17.18 20.13
C TRP A 83 6.70 -18.07 21.36
N PRO A 84 7.83 -18.31 22.05
CA PRO A 84 7.82 -19.06 23.31
C PRO A 84 6.89 -18.39 24.34
N GLY A 85 5.83 -19.10 24.72
CA GLY A 85 4.81 -18.61 25.66
C GLY A 85 3.65 -17.83 25.05
N GLU A 86 3.58 -17.69 23.72
CA GLU A 86 2.40 -17.17 23.00
C GLU A 86 1.27 -18.21 23.05
N ASP A 87 0.04 -17.78 23.36
CA ASP A 87 -1.10 -18.69 23.37
C ASP A 87 -1.53 -19.08 21.94
N LEU A 88 -2.20 -20.22 21.81
CA LEU A 88 -2.64 -20.75 20.52
C LEU A 88 -3.59 -19.78 19.78
N ALA A 89 -4.44 -19.05 20.53
CA ALA A 89 -5.34 -18.07 19.94
C ALA A 89 -4.60 -16.84 19.41
N GLU A 90 -3.54 -16.41 20.10
CA GLU A 90 -2.67 -15.30 19.70
C GLU A 90 -1.90 -15.66 18.43
N TRP A 91 -1.33 -16.88 18.39
CA TRP A 91 -0.67 -17.42 17.21
C TRP A 91 -1.61 -17.48 16.00
N ALA A 92 -2.83 -18.00 16.18
CA ALA A 92 -3.84 -18.05 15.10
C ALA A 92 -4.19 -16.66 14.56
N ALA A 93 -4.37 -15.69 15.45
CA ALA A 93 -4.65 -14.30 15.09
C ALA A 93 -3.48 -13.66 14.33
N TRP A 94 -2.24 -13.98 14.72
CA TRP A 94 -1.04 -13.49 14.06
C TRP A 94 -0.88 -14.04 12.64
N VAL A 95 -1.05 -15.35 12.44
CA VAL A 95 -1.03 -15.98 11.10
C VAL A 95 -2.09 -15.37 10.18
N CYS A 96 -3.29 -15.11 10.70
CA CYS A 96 -4.36 -14.46 9.94
C CYS A 96 -4.00 -13.00 9.57
N THR A 97 -3.32 -12.28 10.47
CA THR A 97 -2.87 -10.90 10.24
C THR A 97 -1.80 -10.83 9.16
N LEU A 98 -0.83 -11.75 9.18
CA LEU A 98 0.22 -11.84 8.17
C LEU A 98 -0.36 -12.18 6.78
N ALA A 99 -1.40 -13.01 6.74
CA ALA A 99 -2.09 -13.36 5.50
C ALA A 99 -2.98 -12.23 4.93
N ARG A 100 -3.23 -11.15 5.69
CA ARG A 100 -4.16 -10.08 5.29
C ARG A 100 -3.72 -9.32 4.03
N TYR A 101 -2.41 -9.26 3.78
CA TYR A 101 -1.84 -8.55 2.63
C TYR A 101 -1.58 -9.46 1.43
N TYR A 102 -2.03 -10.71 1.50
CA TYR A 102 -1.74 -11.71 0.49
C TYR A 102 -3.00 -12.09 -0.27
N GLU A 103 -2.95 -11.97 -1.60
CA GLU A 103 -3.99 -12.47 -2.50
C GLU A 103 -3.86 -14.00 -2.67
N PHE A 104 -4.12 -14.75 -1.60
CA PHE A 104 -4.17 -16.21 -1.69
C PHE A 104 -5.47 -16.50 -2.42
N ARG A 105 -5.39 -16.80 -3.71
CA ARG A 105 -6.55 -16.97 -4.59
C ARG A 105 -7.49 -18.07 -4.09
N SER A 106 -7.37 -19.29 -4.60
CA SER A 106 -8.21 -20.43 -4.22
C SER A 106 -7.64 -21.26 -3.07
N GLU A 107 -6.39 -21.02 -2.68
CA GLU A 107 -5.62 -21.90 -1.77
C GLU A 107 -5.43 -21.31 -0.37
N ARG A 108 -6.15 -20.23 -0.04
CA ARG A 108 -5.97 -19.48 1.22
C ARG A 108 -6.06 -20.36 2.45
N ASP A 109 -7.10 -21.18 2.55
CA ASP A 109 -7.37 -21.98 3.74
C ASP A 109 -6.33 -23.10 3.93
N ILE A 110 -5.80 -23.62 2.83
CA ILE A 110 -4.74 -24.64 2.84
C ILE A 110 -3.45 -24.00 3.33
N ILE A 111 -3.04 -22.87 2.74
CA ILE A 111 -1.78 -22.20 3.09
C ILE A 111 -1.79 -21.65 4.52
N LEU A 112 -2.94 -21.16 4.99
CA LEU A 112 -3.11 -20.73 6.38
C LEU A 112 -2.96 -21.90 7.35
N ARG A 113 -3.60 -23.04 7.06
CA ARG A 113 -3.50 -24.25 7.88
C ARG A 113 -2.06 -24.76 7.93
N ASP A 114 -1.43 -24.88 6.77
CA ASP A 114 -0.06 -25.39 6.68
C ASP A 114 0.90 -24.47 7.43
N ARG A 115 0.77 -23.14 7.29
CA ARG A 115 1.61 -22.21 8.05
C ARG A 115 1.38 -22.32 9.55
N PHE A 116 0.12 -22.40 9.97
CA PHE A 116 -0.24 -22.52 11.38
C PHE A 116 0.39 -23.75 12.02
N VAL A 117 0.32 -24.92 11.35
CA VAL A 117 0.90 -26.18 11.83
C VAL A 117 2.43 -26.14 11.79
N LEU A 118 3.03 -25.67 10.68
CA LEU A 118 4.48 -25.63 10.50
C LEU A 118 5.19 -24.57 11.35
N GLY A 119 4.46 -23.59 11.87
CA GLY A 119 4.99 -22.54 12.74
C GLY A 119 4.67 -22.73 14.21
N LEU A 120 3.95 -23.80 14.56
CA LEU A 120 3.59 -24.11 15.95
C LEU A 120 4.86 -24.52 16.72
N HIS A 121 5.02 -23.97 17.92
CA HIS A 121 6.13 -24.33 18.81
C HIS A 121 5.72 -25.56 19.64
N ASP A 122 6.61 -26.56 19.75
CA ASP A 122 6.43 -27.72 20.64
C ASP A 122 6.56 -27.36 22.12
#